data_AF-A0A850LYC7-F1
#
_entry.id   AF-A0A850LYC7-F1
#
_cell.length_a   1.000
_cell.length_b   1.000
_cell.length_c   1.000
_cell.angle_alpha   90.00
_cell.angle_beta   90.00
_cell.angle_gamma   90.00
#
_symmetry.space_group_name_H-M   'P 1'
#
loop_
_entity.id
_entity.type
_entity.pdbx_description
1 polymer ?
#
loop_
_entity_poly.entity_id
_entity_poly.type
_entity_poly.pdbx_seq_one_letter_code
_entity_poly.pdbx_strand_id
1 'polypeptide(L)'
;MKIIFHEKYLKSYTSDPAASEGRLEPIIKELEKHKDYEFITAKPATEDDILLAHTKDHIQRIKNSSMIYEFALLSAGGAIKAAEMAFQEIPTFGCIRPPGHHASANSCWGFCFFNNISVSLLKLNNQKKIKSAFVLDFDLHTGDGNINILGMHTDKLKTE
;
A
#
# COMPACT_ATOMS: atom_id res chain seq x y z
N MET A 1 8.31 17.85 -1.36
CA MET A 1 7.35 16.71 -1.24
C MET A 1 7.91 15.67 -0.27
N LYS A 2 7.07 14.85 0.37
CA LYS A 2 7.57 13.74 1.22
C LYS A 2 7.61 12.43 0.43
N ILE A 3 8.68 11.66 0.57
CA ILE A 3 8.86 10.37 -0.10
C ILE A 3 8.85 9.28 0.96
N ILE A 4 7.86 8.40 0.95
CA ILE A 4 7.83 7.24 1.85
C ILE A 4 8.58 6.09 1.18
N PHE A 5 9.64 5.62 1.83
CA PHE A 5 10.53 4.59 1.27
C PHE A 5 11.17 3.76 2.37
N HIS A 6 11.65 2.56 2.04
CA HIS A 6 12.54 1.78 2.89
C HIS A 6 13.55 1.05 2.02
N GLU A 7 14.82 1.03 2.43
CA GLU A 7 15.92 0.34 1.73
C GLU A 7 15.66 -1.15 1.44
N LYS A 8 14.80 -1.82 2.22
CA LYS A 8 14.43 -3.21 2.00
C LYS A 8 13.73 -3.40 0.66
N TYR A 9 13.02 -2.39 0.17
CA TYR A 9 12.33 -2.45 -1.12
C TYR A 9 13.27 -2.64 -2.31
N LEU A 10 14.58 -2.41 -2.15
CA LEU A 10 15.58 -2.67 -3.19
C LEU A 10 15.97 -4.15 -3.27
N LYS A 11 15.63 -4.96 -2.27
CA LYS A 11 15.96 -6.37 -2.22
C LYS A 11 14.87 -7.21 -2.86
N SER A 12 15.25 -8.37 -3.40
CA SER A 12 14.27 -9.38 -3.79
C SER A 12 13.59 -10.00 -2.58
N TYR A 13 12.29 -10.31 -2.70
CA TYR A 13 11.48 -10.95 -1.66
C TYR A 13 10.71 -12.20 -2.13
N THR A 14 10.77 -12.51 -3.43
CA THR A 14 10.28 -13.73 -4.07
C THR A 14 10.78 -13.76 -5.53
N SER A 15 10.51 -14.84 -6.26
CA SER A 15 11.04 -15.08 -7.60
C SER A 15 10.28 -14.42 -8.75
N ASP A 16 9.25 -13.61 -8.48
CA ASP A 16 8.47 -12.95 -9.53
C ASP A 16 9.12 -11.63 -10.03
N PRO A 17 8.74 -11.15 -11.23
CA PRO A 17 9.36 -9.95 -11.82
C PRO A 17 9.12 -8.66 -11.00
N ALA A 18 7.98 -8.53 -10.33
CA ALA A 18 7.71 -7.37 -9.49
C ALA A 18 8.55 -7.39 -8.21
N ALA A 19 8.96 -8.58 -7.79
CA ALA A 19 9.87 -8.90 -6.70
C ALA A 19 11.36 -8.95 -7.09
N SER A 20 11.69 -8.62 -8.33
CA SER A 20 13.09 -8.45 -8.75
C SER A 20 13.65 -7.07 -8.38
N GLU A 21 14.96 -7.00 -8.16
CA GLU A 21 15.73 -5.76 -7.96
C GLU A 21 15.71 -4.90 -9.24
N GLY A 22 16.13 -3.64 -9.14
CA GLY A 22 16.23 -2.72 -10.28
C GLY A 22 14.96 -1.93 -10.61
N ARG A 23 13.84 -2.16 -9.91
CA ARG A 23 12.57 -1.44 -10.15
C ARG A 23 12.50 -0.08 -9.48
N LEU A 24 13.01 0.05 -8.25
CA LEU A 24 12.90 1.29 -7.49
C LEU A 24 14.17 2.12 -7.54
N GLU A 25 15.31 1.51 -7.82
CA GLU A 25 16.64 2.12 -7.85
C GLU A 25 16.71 3.31 -8.81
N PRO A 26 16.19 3.22 -10.06
CA PRO A 26 16.16 4.38 -10.95
C PRO A 26 15.22 5.48 -10.45
N ILE A 27 14.10 5.10 -9.81
CA ILE A 27 13.11 6.04 -9.25
C ILE A 27 13.74 6.81 -8.09
N ILE A 28 14.38 6.10 -7.14
CA ILE A 28 15.06 6.71 -6.00
C ILE A 28 16.18 7.61 -6.46
N LYS A 29 17.02 7.16 -7.41
CA LYS A 29 18.08 7.98 -8.00
C LYS A 29 17.54 9.27 -8.64
N GLU A 30 16.36 9.24 -9.24
CA GLU A 30 15.73 10.45 -9.78
C GLU A 30 15.22 11.35 -8.66
N LEU A 31 14.47 10.80 -7.70
CA LEU A 31 13.90 11.55 -6.59
C LEU A 31 14.97 12.22 -5.71
N GLU A 32 16.13 11.59 -5.52
CA GLU A 32 17.27 12.15 -4.77
C GLU A 32 17.87 13.41 -5.39
N LYS A 33 17.63 13.69 -6.68
CA LYS A 33 18.07 14.93 -7.32
C LYS A 33 17.30 16.16 -6.83
N HIS A 34 16.10 15.95 -6.27
CA HIS A 34 15.23 17.01 -5.76
C HIS A 34 15.53 17.30 -4.30
N LYS A 35 16.29 18.39 -4.05
CA LYS A 35 16.74 18.77 -2.69
C LYS A 35 15.61 19.18 -1.75
N ASP A 36 14.45 19.53 -2.28
CA ASP A 36 13.24 19.87 -1.53
C ASP A 36 12.39 18.63 -1.17
N TYR A 37 12.83 17.43 -1.57
CA TYR A 37 12.18 16.19 -1.21
C TYR A 37 12.78 15.63 0.08
N GLU A 38 11.92 15.18 0.98
CA GLU A 38 12.33 14.57 2.24
C GLU A 38 11.92 13.11 2.26
N PHE A 39 12.89 12.23 2.49
CA PHE A 39 12.66 10.80 2.61
C PHE A 39 12.27 10.44 4.04
N ILE A 40 11.18 9.69 4.16
CA ILE A 40 10.66 9.19 5.42
C ILE A 40 10.66 7.66 5.36
N THR A 41 11.31 7.05 6.35
CA THR A 41 11.39 5.58 6.44
C THR A 41 10.02 4.98 6.71
N ALA A 42 9.58 4.10 5.82
CA ALA A 42 8.35 3.34 6.00
C ALA A 42 8.45 2.42 7.24
N LYS A 43 7.32 2.20 7.91
CA LYS A 43 7.18 1.24 9.01
C LYS A 43 6.13 0.20 8.62
N PRO A 44 6.22 -1.05 9.11
CA PRO A 44 5.22 -2.05 8.82
C PRO A 44 3.84 -1.68 9.39
N ALA A 45 2.80 -2.02 8.65
CA ALA A 45 1.42 -2.02 9.14
C ALA A 45 1.26 -3.04 10.26
N THR A 46 0.32 -2.78 11.19
CA THR A 46 -0.10 -3.80 12.14
C THR A 46 -1.06 -4.78 11.48
N GLU A 47 -1.24 -5.97 12.07
CA GLU A 47 -2.26 -6.91 11.59
C GLU A 47 -3.67 -6.33 11.68
N ASP A 48 -3.96 -5.54 12.72
CA ASP A 48 -5.23 -4.82 12.86
C ASP A 48 -5.47 -3.85 11.70
N ASP A 49 -4.42 -3.19 11.21
CA ASP A 49 -4.52 -2.33 10.03
C ASP A 49 -4.88 -3.16 8.78
N ILE A 50 -4.24 -4.33 8.60
CA ILE A 50 -4.51 -5.21 7.45
C ILE A 50 -5.94 -5.78 7.52
N LEU A 51 -6.43 -6.10 8.71
CA LEU A 51 -7.78 -6.62 8.94
C LEU A 51 -8.90 -5.64 8.56
N LEU A 52 -8.60 -4.36 8.40
CA LEU A 52 -9.57 -3.39 7.88
C LEU A 52 -9.97 -3.70 6.43
N ALA A 53 -9.07 -4.30 5.65
CA ALA A 53 -9.25 -4.56 4.21
C ALA A 53 -9.25 -6.05 3.84
N HIS A 54 -8.65 -6.90 4.68
CA HIS A 54 -8.43 -8.31 4.37
C HIS A 54 -9.00 -9.23 5.45
N THR A 55 -9.45 -10.40 5.02
CA THR A 55 -9.91 -11.46 5.92
C THR A 55 -8.75 -12.09 6.69
N LYS A 56 -9.04 -12.63 7.88
CA LYS A 56 -8.06 -13.39 8.68
C LYS A 56 -7.43 -14.53 7.89
N ASP A 57 -8.24 -15.29 7.15
CA ASP A 57 -7.76 -16.43 6.36
C ASP A 57 -6.76 -16.00 5.29
N HIS A 58 -7.00 -14.85 4.65
CA HIS A 58 -6.05 -14.30 3.69
C HIS A 58 -4.72 -13.94 4.33
N ILE A 59 -4.74 -13.23 5.46
CA ILE A 59 -3.53 -12.88 6.22
C ILE A 59 -2.74 -14.15 6.58
N GLN A 60 -3.41 -15.20 7.05
CA GLN A 60 -2.75 -16.47 7.37
C GLN A 60 -2.11 -17.15 6.16
N ARG A 61 -2.75 -17.09 4.97
CA ARG A 61 -2.14 -17.61 3.74
C ARG A 61 -0.86 -16.88 3.38
N ILE A 62 -0.82 -15.55 3.53
CA ILE A 62 0.38 -14.76 3.24
C ILE A 62 1.49 -15.01 4.27
N LYS A 63 1.13 -15.19 5.56
CA LYS A 63 2.06 -15.53 6.65
C LYS A 63 2.85 -16.81 6.43
N ASN A 64 2.36 -17.74 5.61
CA ASN A 64 3.09 -18.96 5.25
C ASN A 64 4.43 -18.68 4.55
N SER A 65 4.61 -17.49 3.97
CA SER A 65 5.91 -16.98 3.53
C SER A 65 6.32 -15.79 4.38
N SER A 66 7.25 -16.02 5.31
CA SER A 66 7.73 -14.98 6.24
C SER A 66 8.27 -13.74 5.50
N MET A 67 9.01 -13.96 4.41
CA MET A 67 9.61 -12.89 3.61
C MET A 67 8.55 -12.06 2.87
N ILE A 68 7.59 -12.72 2.22
CA ILE A 68 6.48 -12.02 1.54
C ILE A 68 5.65 -11.24 2.57
N TYR A 69 5.32 -11.87 3.69
CA TYR A 69 4.52 -11.24 4.74
C TYR A 69 5.20 -9.99 5.30
N GLU A 70 6.49 -10.06 5.61
CA GLU A 70 7.28 -8.93 6.10
C GLU A 70 7.25 -7.75 5.13
N PHE A 71 7.53 -8.01 3.85
CA PHE A 71 7.55 -6.98 2.82
C PHE A 71 6.16 -6.39 2.56
N ALA A 72 5.12 -7.23 2.53
CA ALA A 72 3.75 -6.80 2.33
C ALA A 72 3.25 -5.90 3.48
N LEU A 73 3.59 -6.23 4.74
CA LEU A 73 3.32 -5.35 5.88
C LEU A 73 4.06 -4.02 5.76
N LEU A 74 5.33 -4.05 5.35
CA LEU A 74 6.13 -2.84 5.16
C LEU A 74 5.54 -1.90 4.10
N SER A 75 5.14 -2.44 2.96
CA SER A 75 4.50 -1.69 1.87
C SER A 75 3.16 -1.09 2.31
N ALA A 76 2.30 -1.88 2.94
CA ALA A 76 1.01 -1.42 3.44
C ALA A 76 1.17 -0.30 4.49
N GLY A 77 2.14 -0.43 5.39
CA GLY A 77 2.44 0.60 6.38
C GLY A 77 3.06 1.86 5.78
N GLY A 78 3.84 1.73 4.70
CA GLY A 78 4.28 2.85 3.88
C GLY A 78 3.11 3.61 3.24
N ALA A 79 2.13 2.90 2.70
CA ALA A 79 0.91 3.50 2.16
C ALA A 79 0.06 4.21 3.23
N ILE A 80 -0.10 3.59 4.41
CA ILE A 80 -0.75 4.22 5.56
C ILE A 80 -0.05 5.55 5.88
N LYS A 81 1.28 5.54 6.00
CA LYS A 81 2.03 6.75 6.32
C LYS A 81 1.85 7.83 5.25
N ALA A 82 1.86 7.44 3.97
CA ALA A 82 1.62 8.37 2.87
C ALA A 82 0.23 9.01 2.96
N ALA A 83 -0.80 8.20 3.22
CA ALA A 83 -2.17 8.68 3.37
C ALA A 83 -2.36 9.60 4.59
N GLU A 84 -1.71 9.29 5.73
CA GLU A 84 -1.72 10.14 6.92
C GLU A 84 -1.09 11.52 6.68
N MET A 85 -0.02 11.59 5.88
CA MET A 85 0.61 12.87 5.52
C MET A 85 -0.21 13.65 4.49
N ALA A 86 -0.77 12.96 3.50
CA ALA A 86 -1.69 13.58 2.53
C ALA A 86 -2.93 14.16 3.23
N PHE A 87 -3.45 13.50 4.27
CA PHE A 87 -4.54 14.03 5.10
C PHE A 87 -4.15 15.31 5.85
N GLN A 88 -2.87 15.53 6.13
CA GLN A 88 -2.33 16.78 6.69
C GLN A 88 -1.98 17.81 5.60
N GLU A 89 -2.51 17.64 4.39
CA GLU A 89 -2.27 18.50 3.23
C GLU A 89 -0.79 18.54 2.78
N ILE A 90 -0.02 17.50 3.12
CA ILE A 90 1.38 17.39 2.70
C ILE A 90 1.46 16.52 1.44
N PRO A 91 1.89 17.07 0.29
CA PRO A 91 2.13 16.27 -0.92
C PRO A 91 3.13 15.15 -0.61
N THR A 92 2.72 13.90 -0.90
CA THR A 92 3.45 12.70 -0.50
C THR A 92 3.43 11.65 -1.59
N PHE A 93 4.58 11.04 -1.86
CA PHE A 93 4.74 9.92 -2.79
C PHE A 93 5.15 8.65 -2.03
N GLY A 94 4.34 7.60 -2.15
CA GLY A 94 4.67 6.28 -1.61
C GLY A 94 5.50 5.49 -2.61
N CYS A 95 6.82 5.51 -2.46
CA CYS A 95 7.73 4.66 -3.24
C CYS A 95 7.84 3.29 -2.54
N ILE A 96 6.77 2.50 -2.64
CA ILE A 96 6.55 1.28 -1.85
C ILE A 96 6.48 0.02 -2.72
N ARG A 97 6.82 -1.12 -2.12
CA ARG A 97 6.87 -2.43 -2.80
C ARG A 97 6.80 -3.57 -1.76
N PRO A 98 5.99 -4.63 -1.96
CA PRO A 98 5.20 -5.03 -3.14
C PRO A 98 4.04 -4.08 -3.50
N PRO A 99 3.53 -4.13 -4.76
CA PRO A 99 2.31 -3.43 -5.16
C PRO A 99 1.08 -4.01 -4.45
N GLY A 100 -0.10 -3.40 -4.66
CA GLY A 100 -1.31 -3.79 -3.91
C GLY A 100 -2.64 -3.82 -4.67
N HIS A 101 -2.78 -3.21 -5.83
CA HIS A 101 -4.10 -2.95 -6.43
C HIS A 101 -4.89 -4.18 -6.91
N HIS A 102 -4.24 -5.35 -7.04
CA HIS A 102 -4.88 -6.64 -7.37
C HIS A 102 -5.24 -7.49 -6.14
N ALA A 103 -4.82 -7.09 -4.93
CA ALA A 103 -5.17 -7.82 -3.72
C ALA A 103 -6.63 -7.51 -3.33
N SER A 104 -7.47 -8.54 -3.37
CA SER A 104 -8.87 -8.54 -2.93
C SER A 104 -8.98 -8.98 -1.47
N ALA A 105 -10.13 -8.79 -0.83
CA ALA A 105 -10.30 -9.04 0.61
C ALA A 105 -9.94 -10.48 1.06
N ASN A 106 -10.12 -11.48 0.18
CA ASN A 106 -9.83 -12.88 0.47
C ASN A 106 -8.99 -13.57 -0.62
N SER A 107 -8.32 -12.83 -1.50
CA SER A 107 -7.49 -13.41 -2.57
C SER A 107 -6.46 -12.41 -3.07
N CYS A 108 -5.33 -12.92 -3.57
CA CYS A 108 -4.24 -12.11 -4.10
C CYS A 108 -3.78 -12.66 -5.44
N TRP A 109 -3.37 -11.77 -6.34
CA TRP A 109 -2.72 -12.09 -7.61
C TRP A 109 -1.98 -10.85 -8.14
N GLY A 110 -1.35 -10.95 -9.32
CA GLY A 110 -0.68 -9.80 -9.94
C GLY A 110 0.43 -9.21 -9.06
N PHE A 111 1.15 -10.07 -8.33
CA PHE A 111 2.23 -9.71 -7.40
C PHE A 111 1.80 -8.84 -6.21
N CYS A 112 0.49 -8.65 -6.01
CA CYS A 112 -0.09 -7.86 -4.95
C CYS A 112 -0.54 -8.78 -3.82
N PHE A 113 0.06 -8.65 -2.63
CA PHE A 113 -0.26 -9.52 -1.48
C PHE A 113 -1.27 -8.87 -0.52
N PHE A 114 -1.05 -7.60 -0.17
CA PHE A 114 -2.03 -6.78 0.55
C PHE A 114 -2.35 -5.55 -0.27
N ASN A 115 -3.60 -5.10 -0.16
CA ASN A 115 -4.08 -3.91 -0.85
C ASN A 115 -3.67 -2.64 -0.11
N ASN A 116 -2.52 -2.09 -0.51
CA ASN A 116 -1.92 -0.90 0.10
C ASN A 116 -2.89 0.30 0.15
N ILE A 117 -3.60 0.59 -0.96
CA ILE A 117 -4.52 1.71 -1.05
C ILE A 117 -5.74 1.48 -0.16
N SER A 118 -6.39 0.32 -0.27
CA SER A 118 -7.59 0.01 0.50
C SER A 118 -7.33 0.01 2.01
N VAL A 119 -6.21 -0.59 2.47
CA VAL A 119 -5.78 -0.56 3.87
C VAL A 119 -5.62 0.90 4.35
N SER A 120 -4.92 1.73 3.58
CA SER A 120 -4.65 3.12 3.97
C SER A 120 -5.92 3.97 4.08
N LEU A 121 -6.85 3.85 3.13
CA LEU A 121 -8.12 4.59 3.13
C LEU A 121 -9.06 4.11 4.23
N LEU A 122 -9.20 2.79 4.40
CA LEU A 122 -10.06 2.23 5.44
C LEU A 122 -9.53 2.55 6.84
N LYS A 123 -8.20 2.68 7.02
CA LYS A 123 -7.62 3.18 8.28
C LYS A 123 -8.00 4.62 8.57
N LEU A 124 -7.86 5.52 7.58
CA LEU A 124 -8.29 6.92 7.76
C LEU A 124 -9.79 7.02 8.04
N ASN A 125 -10.62 6.22 7.36
CA ASN A 125 -12.06 6.18 7.59
C ASN A 125 -12.41 5.60 8.98
N ASN A 126 -11.76 4.52 9.41
CA ASN A 126 -11.95 3.93 10.74
C ASN A 126 -11.56 4.91 11.86
N GLN A 127 -10.56 5.75 11.61
CA GLN A 127 -10.17 6.87 12.50
C GLN A 127 -11.11 8.09 12.41
N LYS A 128 -12.17 8.02 11.60
CA LYS A 128 -13.13 9.10 11.32
C LYS A 128 -12.48 10.37 10.75
N LYS A 129 -11.31 10.25 10.12
CA LYS A 129 -10.61 11.38 9.48
C LYS A 129 -11.20 11.76 8.13
N ILE A 130 -11.69 10.77 7.40
CA ILE A 130 -12.30 10.96 6.08
C ILE A 130 -13.68 10.32 6.01
N LYS A 131 -14.60 11.00 5.32
CA LYS A 131 -15.90 10.44 4.94
C LYS A 131 -15.84 9.75 3.58
N SER A 132 -15.13 10.34 2.62
CA SER A 132 -15.01 9.84 1.25
C SER A 132 -13.57 9.94 0.75
N ALA A 133 -13.23 9.13 -0.26
CA ALA A 133 -11.98 9.21 -1.01
C ALA A 133 -12.23 8.91 -2.48
N PHE A 134 -11.37 9.44 -3.34
CA PHE A 134 -11.34 9.10 -4.76
C PHE A 134 -10.01 8.40 -5.08
N VAL A 135 -10.10 7.25 -5.75
CA VAL A 135 -8.94 6.49 -6.20
C VAL A 135 -8.85 6.62 -7.71
N LEU A 136 -7.80 7.32 -8.17
CA LEU A 136 -7.39 7.31 -9.57
C LEU A 136 -6.32 6.22 -9.75
N ASP A 137 -6.74 5.06 -10.23
CA ASP A 137 -5.81 3.99 -10.62
C ASP A 137 -5.50 4.13 -12.11
N PHE A 138 -4.28 4.55 -12.42
CA PHE A 138 -3.79 4.74 -13.77
C PHE A 138 -2.78 3.67 -14.20
N ASP A 139 -2.60 2.60 -13.39
CA ASP A 139 -1.87 1.43 -13.85
C ASP A 139 -2.54 0.85 -15.10
N LEU A 140 -1.74 0.23 -15.97
CA LEU A 140 -2.22 -0.38 -17.21
C LEU A 140 -3.26 -1.48 -16.93
N HIS A 141 -3.10 -2.20 -15.80
CA HIS A 141 -3.99 -3.26 -15.40
C HIS A 141 -5.11 -2.72 -14.50
N THR A 142 -6.28 -3.34 -14.62
CA THR A 142 -7.41 -3.01 -13.74
C THR A 142 -7.06 -3.31 -12.29
N GLY A 143 -7.14 -2.32 -11.40
CA GLY A 143 -7.06 -2.49 -9.95
C GLY A 143 -8.29 -3.18 -9.36
N ASP A 144 -8.54 -4.43 -9.74
CA ASP A 144 -9.69 -5.24 -9.33
C ASP A 144 -9.77 -5.44 -7.81
N GLY A 145 -8.63 -5.48 -7.12
CA GLY A 145 -8.58 -5.53 -5.66
C GLY A 145 -9.11 -4.26 -5.01
N ASN A 146 -8.79 -3.08 -5.58
CA ASN A 146 -9.36 -1.80 -5.11
C ASN A 146 -10.89 -1.81 -5.28
N ILE A 147 -11.39 -2.26 -6.43
CA ILE A 147 -12.82 -2.36 -6.72
C ILE A 147 -13.49 -3.35 -5.76
N ASN A 148 -12.89 -4.54 -5.56
CA ASN A 148 -13.43 -5.59 -4.70
C ASN A 148 -13.59 -5.10 -3.26
N ILE A 149 -12.53 -4.54 -2.67
CA ILE A 149 -12.55 -4.13 -1.26
C ILE A 149 -13.41 -2.87 -1.11
N LEU A 150 -13.06 -1.77 -1.78
CA LEU A 150 -13.73 -0.48 -1.56
C LEU A 150 -15.18 -0.48 -2.04
N GLY A 151 -15.54 -1.31 -3.02
CA GLY A 151 -16.91 -1.54 -3.46
C GLY A 151 -17.81 -2.10 -2.36
N MET A 152 -17.29 -2.95 -1.47
CA MET A 152 -18.03 -3.47 -0.30
C MET A 152 -18.22 -2.40 0.80
N HIS A 153 -17.47 -1.30 0.74
CA HIS A 153 -17.45 -0.24 1.74
C HIS A 153 -18.14 1.05 1.26
N THR A 154 -18.78 1.06 0.08
CA THR A 154 -19.42 2.26 -0.47
C THR A 154 -20.50 2.83 0.43
N ASP A 155 -21.19 2.00 1.22
CA ASP A 155 -22.21 2.49 2.16
C ASP A 155 -21.58 3.14 3.41
N LYS A 156 -20.37 2.72 3.81
CA LYS A 156 -19.64 3.29 4.95
C LYS A 156 -18.92 4.60 4.62
N LEU A 157 -18.66 4.86 3.33
CA LEU A 157 -17.96 6.06 2.85
C LEU A 157 -18.92 7.12 2.25
N LYS A 158 -20.25 6.91 2.34
CA LYS A 158 -21.28 7.79 1.76
C LYS A 158 -22.26 8.39 2.76
N THR A 159 -22.10 8.15 4.07
CA THR A 159 -23.03 8.71 5.07
C THR A 159 -22.76 10.19 5.33
N GLU A 160 -23.64 11.02 4.73
CA GLU A 160 -24.03 12.41 5.02
C GLU A 160 -22.98 13.39 5.56
#